data_AF-A0A2N1HUR5-F1
#
_entry.id   AF-A0A2N1HUR5-F1
#
_cell.length_a   1.000
_cell.length_b   1.000
_cell.length_c   1.000
_cell.angle_alpha   90.00
_cell.angle_beta   90.00
_cell.angle_gamma   90.00
#
_symmetry.space_group_name_H-M   'P 1'
#
loop_
_entity.id
_entity.type
_entity.pdbx_description
1 polymer ?
#
loop_
_entity_poly.entity_id
_entity_poly.type
_entity_poly.pdbx_seq_one_letter_code
_entity_poly.pdbx_strand_id
1 'polypeptide(L)'
;MRRFIICAVLFSFSAFAAFAQPINTVSLFGDEVQPGNRLHDVVVRLMDKGSTVPLAISGAIDSSMTQEDTTLPPEAKSAIAFNMSLSNAFYREMVVLNSLIEVTKSLIEENPDSVIEVITLGIVLYPDFAQEVLDGATLSGSINPDDAFIAVLQAGADPSSISLSPARGPAPEPIEPVGAGIGSGGTGGGDTTASTN
;
A
#
# COMPACT_ATOMS: atom_id res chain seq x y z
N MET A 1 4.24 12.41 86.66
CA MET A 1 2.80 12.59 86.39
C MET A 1 2.60 12.84 84.90
N ARG A 2 1.78 12.00 84.21
CA ARG A 2 0.74 12.36 83.20
C ARG A 2 1.15 13.35 82.05
N ARG A 3 1.00 13.11 80.73
CA ARG A 3 0.06 12.34 79.89
C ARG A 3 0.57 12.21 78.43
N PHE A 4 0.06 11.19 77.74
CA PHE A 4 0.01 10.97 76.28
C PHE A 4 -0.75 12.05 75.50
N ILE A 5 -0.42 12.24 74.20
CA ILE A 5 -1.22 12.58 72.98
C ILE A 5 -0.19 12.51 71.80
N ILE A 6 -0.12 11.55 70.87
CA ILE A 6 -1.02 10.99 69.82
C ILE A 6 -1.30 11.94 68.62
N CYS A 7 -0.81 11.52 67.44
CA CYS A 7 -1.24 11.82 66.05
C CYS A 7 -0.96 13.24 65.46
N ALA A 8 -0.64 13.45 64.19
CA ALA A 8 -0.64 12.61 62.99
C ALA A 8 0.40 13.12 61.97
N VAL A 9 1.12 12.20 61.31
CA VAL A 9 1.93 12.47 60.12
C VAL A 9 1.00 12.42 58.91
N LEU A 10 0.76 13.56 58.26
CA LEU A 10 0.06 13.64 56.98
C LEU A 10 1.09 13.47 55.85
N PHE A 11 1.30 12.22 55.44
CA PHE A 11 1.94 11.90 54.16
C PHE A 11 0.91 12.16 53.05
N SER A 12 1.00 13.31 52.39
CA SER A 12 0.28 13.59 51.16
C SER A 12 0.94 12.82 50.01
N PHE A 13 0.47 11.58 49.78
CA PHE A 13 0.71 10.86 48.53
C PHE A 13 -0.15 11.51 47.44
N SER A 14 0.47 12.36 46.61
CA SER A 14 -0.12 12.78 45.34
C SER A 14 -0.09 11.60 44.39
N ALA A 15 -1.15 10.79 44.40
CA ALA A 15 -1.39 9.81 43.36
C ALA A 15 -1.68 10.56 42.05
N PHE A 16 -0.66 10.69 41.20
CA PHE A 16 -0.89 10.91 39.78
C PHE A 16 -1.61 9.67 39.26
N ALA A 17 -2.94 9.74 39.15
CA ALA A 17 -3.67 8.86 38.26
C ALA A 17 -3.26 9.25 36.83
N ALA A 18 -2.19 8.62 36.34
CA ALA A 18 -1.92 8.57 34.92
C ALA A 18 -3.11 7.82 34.30
N PHE A 19 -4.02 8.57 33.68
CA PHE A 19 -4.96 8.00 32.74
C PHE A 19 -4.12 7.36 31.64
N ALA A 20 -3.99 6.03 31.68
CA ALA A 20 -3.57 5.26 30.53
C ALA A 20 -4.66 5.46 29.48
N GLN A 21 -4.48 6.47 28.61
CA GLN A 21 -5.24 6.53 27.38
C GLN A 21 -4.94 5.23 26.62
N PRO A 22 -5.93 4.52 26.08
CA PRO A 22 -5.64 3.43 25.17
C PRO A 22 -4.75 4.00 24.07
N ILE A 23 -3.53 3.46 23.95
CA ILE A 23 -2.68 3.76 22.80
C ILE A 23 -3.55 3.42 21.60
N ASN A 24 -3.82 4.41 20.75
CA ASN A 24 -4.38 4.16 19.44
C ASN A 24 -3.40 3.24 18.74
N THR A 25 -3.62 1.93 18.81
CA THR A 25 -2.89 0.96 18.01
C THR A 25 -3.31 1.23 16.58
N VAL A 26 -2.56 2.09 15.89
CA VAL A 26 -2.69 2.23 14.45
C VAL A 26 -2.45 0.83 13.90
N SER A 27 -3.52 0.24 13.34
CA SER A 27 -3.42 -1.08 12.72
C SER A 27 -2.44 -0.97 11.57
N LEU A 28 -1.39 -1.80 11.58
CA LEU A 28 -0.44 -1.84 10.47
C LEU A 28 -1.13 -2.38 9.23
N PHE A 29 -0.74 -1.85 8.08
CA PHE A 29 -1.29 -2.27 6.79
C PHE A 29 -0.97 -3.74 6.51
N GLY A 30 -1.94 -4.42 5.89
CA GLY A 30 -1.86 -5.82 5.47
C GLY A 30 -2.06 -6.81 6.61
N ASP A 31 -2.20 -8.08 6.24
CA ASP A 31 -2.39 -9.16 7.21
C ASP A 31 -1.08 -9.47 7.97
N GLU A 32 -1.20 -9.89 9.24
CA GLU A 32 -0.06 -10.24 10.10
C GLU A 32 0.81 -11.39 9.56
N VAL A 33 0.28 -12.16 8.60
CA VAL A 33 1.00 -13.24 7.91
C VAL A 33 1.84 -12.75 6.74
N GLN A 34 1.67 -11.50 6.29
CA GLN A 34 2.49 -10.92 5.22
C GLN A 34 3.91 -10.63 5.73
N PRO A 35 4.97 -10.96 4.98
CA PRO A 35 6.34 -10.61 5.35
C PRO A 35 6.53 -9.12 5.66
N GLY A 36 5.89 -8.26 4.86
CA GLY A 36 5.95 -6.81 5.00
C GLY A 36 5.35 -6.32 6.30
N ASN A 37 4.19 -6.85 6.69
CA ASN A 37 3.55 -6.52 7.96
C ASN A 37 4.41 -6.95 9.15
N ARG A 38 4.92 -8.19 9.15
CA ARG A 38 5.78 -8.68 10.24
C ARG A 38 7.04 -7.83 10.41
N LEU A 39 7.68 -7.43 9.32
CA LEU A 39 8.84 -6.56 9.39
C LEU A 39 8.45 -5.15 9.86
N HIS A 40 7.33 -4.59 9.39
CA HIS A 40 6.80 -3.30 9.86
C HIS A 40 6.50 -3.32 11.38
N ASP A 41 5.98 -4.42 11.90
CA ASP A 41 5.74 -4.63 13.33
C ASP A 41 7.07 -4.67 14.13
N VAL A 42 8.14 -5.26 13.60
CA VAL A 42 9.49 -5.15 14.20
C VAL A 42 9.95 -3.68 14.25
N VAL A 43 9.73 -2.91 13.18
CA VAL A 43 10.06 -1.47 13.12
C VAL A 43 9.31 -0.71 14.22
N VAL A 44 7.99 -0.89 14.31
CA VAL A 44 7.16 -0.20 15.32
C VAL A 44 7.59 -0.57 16.74
N ARG A 45 7.87 -1.85 17.02
CA ARG A 45 8.39 -2.25 18.34
C ARG A 45 9.73 -1.62 18.69
N LEU A 46 10.61 -1.38 17.71
CA LEU A 46 11.87 -0.67 17.95
C LEU A 46 11.62 0.81 18.21
N MET A 47 10.66 1.42 17.52
CA MET A 47 10.22 2.80 17.77
C MET A 47 9.62 2.97 19.17
N ASP A 48 8.77 2.03 19.61
CA ASP A 48 8.19 2.02 20.96
C ASP A 48 9.25 1.88 22.07
N LYS A 49 10.39 1.27 21.74
CA LYS A 49 11.57 1.18 22.62
C LYS A 49 12.44 2.44 22.58
N GLY A 50 12.07 3.45 21.81
CA GLY A 50 12.74 4.75 21.73
C GLY A 50 13.70 4.92 20.56
N SER A 51 13.77 3.98 19.62
CA SER A 51 14.56 4.15 18.39
C SER A 51 13.94 5.19 17.47
N THR A 52 14.75 6.05 16.86
CA THR A 52 14.30 6.92 15.77
C THR A 52 13.87 6.07 14.55
N VAL A 53 12.96 6.58 13.72
CA VAL A 53 12.46 5.88 12.52
C VAL A 53 13.59 5.27 11.66
N PRO A 54 14.66 6.00 11.27
CA PRO A 54 15.72 5.40 10.45
C PRO A 54 16.45 4.24 11.13
N LEU A 55 16.76 4.37 12.42
CA LEU A 55 17.43 3.32 13.21
C LEU A 55 16.53 2.11 13.46
N ALA A 56 15.22 2.35 13.64
CA ALA A 56 14.25 1.27 13.80
C ALA A 56 14.11 0.46 12.51
N ILE A 57 14.04 1.12 11.35
CA ILE A 57 13.98 0.46 10.04
C ILE A 57 15.24 -0.34 9.78
N SER A 58 16.42 0.28 9.89
CA SER A 58 17.68 -0.41 9.63
C SER A 58 17.89 -1.58 10.60
N GLY A 59 17.60 -1.36 11.89
CA GLY A 59 17.72 -2.41 12.91
C GLY A 59 16.75 -3.57 12.71
N ALA A 60 15.52 -3.29 12.27
CA ALA A 60 14.55 -4.32 11.93
C ALA A 60 15.03 -5.17 10.75
N ILE A 61 15.42 -4.53 9.64
CA ILE A 61 15.94 -5.21 8.46
C ILE A 61 17.15 -6.05 8.83
N ASP A 62 18.16 -5.48 9.50
CA ASP A 62 19.39 -6.20 9.87
C ASP A 62 19.08 -7.43 10.72
N SER A 63 18.18 -7.31 11.70
CA SER A 63 17.78 -8.44 12.55
C SER A 63 17.05 -9.54 11.78
N SER A 64 16.19 -9.15 10.83
CA SER A 64 15.38 -10.08 10.04
C SER A 64 16.13 -10.75 8.89
N MET A 65 17.33 -10.29 8.57
CA MET A 65 18.18 -10.86 7.52
C MET A 65 19.04 -12.04 7.98
N THR A 66 19.07 -12.34 9.28
CA THR A 66 19.80 -13.49 9.84
C THR A 66 19.18 -14.83 9.40
N GLN A 67 19.94 -15.94 9.41
CA GLN A 67 19.41 -17.23 8.94
C GLN A 67 18.32 -17.79 9.87
N GLU A 68 18.43 -17.49 11.17
CA GLU A 68 17.56 -18.01 12.22
C GLU A 68 16.24 -17.23 12.33
N ASP A 69 16.21 -15.99 11.85
CA ASP A 69 15.01 -15.15 11.90
C ASP A 69 13.98 -15.55 10.84
N THR A 70 12.73 -15.66 11.26
CA THR A 70 11.58 -16.11 10.46
C THR A 70 10.62 -14.99 10.08
N THR A 71 10.94 -13.72 10.39
CA THR A 71 10.13 -12.55 10.02
C THR A 71 9.97 -12.51 8.50
N LEU A 72 11.07 -12.73 7.78
CA LEU A 72 11.14 -12.72 6.33
C LEU A 72 11.37 -14.14 5.79
N PRO A 73 10.63 -14.58 4.76
CA PRO A 73 11.01 -15.76 3.98
C PRO A 73 12.24 -15.49 3.09
N PRO A 74 12.92 -16.53 2.56
CA PRO A 74 14.12 -16.38 1.74
C PRO A 74 13.98 -15.43 0.54
N GLU A 75 12.81 -15.41 -0.10
CA GLU A 75 12.51 -14.58 -1.26
C GLU A 75 12.47 -13.10 -0.86
N ALA A 76 11.85 -12.79 0.29
CA ALA A 76 11.80 -11.43 0.83
C ALA A 76 13.18 -10.95 1.30
N LYS A 77 13.98 -11.82 1.92
CA LYS A 77 15.38 -11.50 2.23
C LYS A 77 16.17 -11.16 0.96
N SER A 78 15.95 -11.93 -0.11
CA SER A 78 16.62 -11.72 -1.39
C SER A 78 16.19 -10.39 -2.04
N ALA A 79 14.89 -10.07 -2.05
CA ALA A 79 14.38 -8.81 -2.58
C ALA A 79 14.91 -7.59 -1.81
N ILE A 80 14.96 -7.68 -0.47
CA ILE A 80 15.52 -6.61 0.36
C ILE A 80 17.02 -6.45 0.12
N ALA A 81 17.77 -7.56 0.06
CA ALA A 81 19.21 -7.52 -0.20
C ALA A 81 19.55 -6.96 -1.59
N PHE A 82 18.69 -7.18 -2.58
CA PHE A 82 18.87 -6.67 -3.93
C PHE A 82 18.88 -5.15 -3.97
N ASN A 83 17.99 -4.50 -3.23
CA ASN A 83 17.97 -3.04 -3.13
C ASN A 83 17.65 -2.57 -1.70
N MET A 84 18.68 -2.53 -0.87
CA MET A 84 18.58 -2.13 0.52
C MET A 84 18.10 -0.69 0.68
N SER A 85 18.55 0.22 -0.19
CA SER A 85 18.15 1.63 -0.14
C SER A 85 16.65 1.79 -0.40
N LEU A 86 16.15 1.12 -1.44
CA LEU A 86 14.72 1.11 -1.76
C LEU A 86 13.90 0.47 -0.64
N SER A 87 14.40 -0.60 -0.03
CA SER A 87 13.72 -1.25 1.10
C SER A 87 13.60 -0.33 2.32
N ASN A 88 14.66 0.43 2.63
CA ASN A 88 14.61 1.43 3.69
C ASN A 88 13.61 2.56 3.37
N ALA A 89 13.59 3.03 2.11
CA ALA A 89 12.62 4.02 1.65
C ALA A 89 11.19 3.49 1.76
N PHE A 90 10.95 2.25 1.34
CA PHE A 90 9.66 1.58 1.46
C PHE A 90 9.13 1.57 2.89
N TYR A 91 9.94 1.14 3.86
CA TYR A 91 9.49 1.14 5.26
C TYR A 91 9.36 2.53 5.86
N ARG A 92 10.15 3.51 5.40
CA ARG A 92 9.95 4.91 5.80
C ARG A 92 8.58 5.40 5.36
N GLU A 93 8.19 5.15 4.11
CA GLU A 93 6.88 5.54 3.61
C GLU A 93 5.77 4.72 4.27
N MET A 94 5.95 3.43 4.54
CA MET A 94 4.96 2.61 5.26
C MET A 94 4.70 3.12 6.68
N VAL A 95 5.72 3.61 7.39
CA VAL A 95 5.55 4.21 8.72
C VAL A 95 4.73 5.50 8.66
N VAL A 96 4.84 6.26 7.57
CA VAL A 96 4.16 7.56 7.41
C VAL A 96 2.75 7.40 6.85
N LEU A 97 2.60 6.63 5.78
CA LEU A 97 1.40 6.52 4.96
C LEU A 97 0.54 5.32 5.36
N ASN A 98 1.17 4.22 5.80
CA ASN A 98 0.51 2.97 6.15
C ASN A 98 -0.51 2.50 5.11
N SER A 99 -0.16 2.64 3.82
CA SER A 99 -0.98 2.28 2.65
C SER A 99 -0.07 1.82 1.52
N LEU A 100 -0.29 0.60 1.03
CA LEU A 100 0.58 0.03 -0.01
C LEU A 100 0.42 0.72 -1.36
N ILE A 101 -0.79 1.15 -1.74
CA ILE A 101 -1.03 1.96 -2.94
C ILE A 101 -0.20 3.26 -2.88
N GLU A 102 -0.32 4.05 -1.82
CA GLU A 102 0.34 5.34 -1.71
C GLU A 102 1.86 5.20 -1.61
N VAL A 103 2.36 4.20 -0.88
CA VAL A 103 3.79 3.91 -0.79
C VAL A 103 4.35 3.52 -2.15
N THR A 104 3.69 2.61 -2.86
CA THR A 104 4.12 2.16 -4.19
C THR A 104 4.16 3.33 -5.16
N LYS A 105 3.11 4.15 -5.19
CA LYS A 105 3.03 5.35 -6.02
C LYS A 105 4.16 6.32 -5.70
N SER A 106 4.34 6.68 -4.42
CA SER A 106 5.35 7.65 -4.00
C SER A 106 6.76 7.20 -4.37
N LEU A 107 7.08 5.93 -4.12
CA LEU A 107 8.41 5.39 -4.46
C LEU A 107 8.69 5.39 -5.95
N ILE A 108 7.69 5.10 -6.79
CA ILE A 108 7.84 5.14 -8.25
C ILE A 108 8.02 6.59 -8.73
N GLU A 109 7.25 7.53 -8.20
CA GLU A 109 7.38 8.95 -8.55
C GLU A 109 8.76 9.52 -8.14
N GLU A 110 9.31 9.06 -7.03
CA GLU A 110 10.66 9.43 -6.57
C GLU A 110 11.78 8.71 -7.34
N ASN A 111 11.53 7.49 -7.82
CA ASN A 111 12.52 6.62 -8.45
C ASN A 111 11.97 6.03 -9.76
N PRO A 112 11.72 6.85 -10.79
CA PRO A 112 11.07 6.41 -12.03
C PRO A 112 11.91 5.40 -12.84
N ASP A 113 13.21 5.30 -12.57
CA ASP A 113 14.09 4.30 -13.19
C ASP A 113 14.05 2.94 -12.49
N SER A 114 13.34 2.82 -11.35
CA SER A 114 13.29 1.62 -10.52
C SER A 114 11.87 1.06 -10.34
N VAL A 115 10.97 1.32 -11.30
CA VAL A 115 9.56 0.91 -11.20
C VAL A 115 9.41 -0.59 -10.97
N ILE A 116 10.17 -1.40 -11.71
CA ILE A 116 10.09 -2.86 -11.64
C ILE A 116 10.58 -3.37 -10.29
N GLU A 117 11.62 -2.75 -9.72
CA GLU A 117 12.13 -3.06 -8.39
C GLU A 117 11.13 -2.69 -7.30
N VAL A 118 10.45 -1.55 -7.41
CA VAL A 118 9.40 -1.15 -6.46
C VAL A 118 8.24 -2.16 -6.50
N ILE A 119 7.77 -2.50 -7.70
CA ILE A 119 6.72 -3.50 -7.88
C ILE A 119 7.15 -4.84 -7.28
N THR A 120 8.35 -5.31 -7.62
CA THR A 120 8.86 -6.60 -7.15
C THR A 120 8.94 -6.63 -5.63
N LEU A 121 9.48 -5.58 -5.01
CA LEU A 121 9.57 -5.47 -3.56
C LEU A 121 8.18 -5.48 -2.91
N GLY A 122 7.23 -4.72 -3.44
CA GLY A 122 5.86 -4.66 -2.94
C GLY A 122 5.17 -6.03 -2.99
N ILE A 123 5.25 -6.73 -4.12
CA ILE A 123 4.66 -8.07 -4.30
C ILE A 123 5.29 -9.10 -3.36
N VAL A 124 6.62 -9.08 -3.23
CA VAL A 124 7.30 -10.05 -2.36
C VAL A 124 7.00 -9.81 -0.87
N LEU A 125 6.83 -8.55 -0.46
CA LEU A 125 6.51 -8.21 0.92
C LEU A 125 5.03 -8.37 1.26
N TYR A 126 4.13 -8.14 0.30
CA TYR A 126 2.68 -8.22 0.48
C TYR A 126 2.01 -9.01 -0.65
N PRO A 127 2.32 -10.31 -0.81
CA PRO A 127 1.81 -11.15 -1.91
C PRO A 127 0.28 -11.16 -2.02
N ASP A 128 -0.45 -11.15 -0.90
CA ASP A 128 -1.91 -11.20 -0.92
C ASP A 128 -2.55 -9.86 -1.30
N PHE A 129 -1.75 -8.79 -1.36
CA PHE A 129 -2.17 -7.42 -1.71
C PHE A 129 -1.57 -6.98 -3.05
N ALA A 130 -1.32 -7.92 -3.95
CA ALA A 130 -0.74 -7.64 -5.26
C ALA A 130 -1.53 -6.61 -6.09
N GLN A 131 -2.86 -6.56 -5.94
CA GLN A 131 -3.70 -5.56 -6.58
C GLN A 131 -3.36 -4.13 -6.13
N GLU A 132 -3.05 -3.92 -4.84
CA GLU A 132 -2.69 -2.59 -4.30
C GLU A 132 -1.36 -2.09 -4.89
N VAL A 133 -0.41 -3.00 -5.13
CA VAL A 133 0.85 -2.67 -5.81
C VAL A 133 0.58 -2.30 -7.28
N LEU A 134 -0.26 -3.06 -7.98
CA LEU A 134 -0.66 -2.76 -9.37
C LEU A 134 -1.36 -1.40 -9.47
N ASP A 135 -2.29 -1.13 -8.57
CA ASP A 135 -3.05 0.12 -8.53
C ASP A 135 -2.13 1.31 -8.24
N GLY A 136 -1.25 1.21 -7.24
CA GLY A 136 -0.25 2.23 -6.93
C GLY A 136 0.72 2.51 -8.09
N ALA A 137 1.21 1.44 -8.74
CA ALA A 137 2.07 1.56 -9.91
C ALA A 137 1.37 2.25 -11.08
N THR A 138 0.12 1.88 -11.33
CA THR A 138 -0.69 2.49 -12.40
C THR A 138 -1.01 3.96 -12.10
N LEU A 139 -1.33 4.30 -10.86
CA LEU A 139 -1.63 5.66 -10.42
C LEU A 139 -0.42 6.61 -10.49
N SER A 140 0.80 6.08 -10.44
CA SER A 140 2.03 6.88 -10.63
C SER A 140 2.13 7.48 -12.03
N GLY A 141 1.48 6.88 -13.04
CA GLY A 141 1.61 7.26 -14.44
C GLY A 141 3.00 7.05 -15.06
N SER A 142 3.95 6.46 -14.33
CA SER A 142 5.33 6.23 -14.80
C SER A 142 5.49 4.92 -15.59
N ILE A 143 4.50 4.03 -15.52
CA ILE A 143 4.42 2.77 -16.26
C ILE A 143 3.01 2.62 -16.82
N ASN A 144 2.88 2.05 -18.03
CA ASN A 144 1.56 1.76 -18.59
C ASN A 144 0.87 0.66 -17.77
N PRO A 145 -0.46 0.68 -17.62
CA PRO A 145 -1.19 -0.34 -16.85
C PRO A 145 -0.91 -1.78 -17.32
N ASP A 146 -0.82 -2.01 -18.63
CA ASP A 146 -0.54 -3.34 -19.19
C ASP A 146 0.88 -3.82 -18.84
N ASP A 147 1.86 -2.93 -18.91
CA ASP A 147 3.25 -3.23 -18.54
C ASP A 147 3.37 -3.44 -17.02
N ALA A 148 2.64 -2.68 -16.21
CA ALA A 148 2.57 -2.85 -14.76
C ALA A 148 1.92 -4.19 -14.39
N PHE A 149 0.86 -4.59 -15.10
CA PHE A 149 0.20 -5.89 -14.94
C PHE A 149 1.16 -7.05 -15.26
N ILE A 150 1.94 -6.93 -16.34
CA ILE A 150 2.99 -7.91 -16.66
C ILE A 150 4.06 -7.93 -15.57
N ALA A 151 4.49 -6.76 -15.06
CA ALA A 151 5.51 -6.65 -14.03
C ALA A 151 5.07 -7.31 -12.70
N VAL A 152 3.83 -7.11 -12.25
CA VAL A 152 3.34 -7.77 -11.03
C VAL A 152 3.28 -9.29 -11.18
N LEU A 153 2.91 -9.80 -12.37
CA LEU A 153 2.95 -11.24 -12.67
C LEU A 153 4.37 -11.79 -12.67
N GLN A 154 5.32 -11.05 -13.26
CA GLN A 154 6.73 -11.41 -13.26
C GLN A 154 7.34 -11.40 -11.85
N ALA A 155 6.83 -10.52 -10.98
CA ALA A 155 7.19 -10.47 -9.57
C ALA A 155 6.58 -11.61 -8.73
N GLY A 156 5.71 -12.43 -9.31
CA GLY A 156 5.13 -13.61 -8.67
C GLY A 156 3.74 -13.43 -8.08
N ALA A 157 3.01 -12.37 -8.46
CA ALA A 157 1.61 -12.21 -8.09
C ALA A 157 0.75 -13.37 -8.61
N ASP A 158 -0.23 -13.81 -7.82
CA ASP A 158 -1.23 -14.79 -8.27
C ASP A 158 -2.14 -14.14 -9.33
N PRO A 159 -2.20 -14.65 -10.57
CA PRO A 159 -3.04 -14.07 -11.63
C PRO A 159 -4.54 -14.07 -11.28
N SER A 160 -4.98 -14.88 -10.32
CA SER A 160 -6.37 -14.91 -9.87
C SER A 160 -6.71 -13.82 -8.84
N SER A 161 -5.71 -13.19 -8.22
CA SER A 161 -5.89 -12.12 -7.23
C SER A 161 -5.77 -10.72 -7.82
N ILE A 162 -5.36 -10.61 -9.09
CA ILE A 162 -5.16 -9.32 -9.77
C ILE A 162 -6.04 -9.19 -11.01
N SER A 163 -6.43 -7.96 -11.31
CA SER A 163 -7.16 -7.61 -12.53
C SER A 163 -6.78 -6.20 -12.97
N LEU A 164 -6.74 -6.01 -14.29
CA LEU A 164 -6.74 -4.66 -14.86
C LEU A 164 -8.12 -4.05 -14.58
N SER A 165 -8.18 -3.12 -13.65
CA SER A 165 -9.42 -2.39 -13.38
C SER A 165 -9.88 -1.68 -14.66
N PRO A 166 -11.18 -1.72 -15.04
CA PRO A 166 -11.71 -0.96 -16.17
C PRO A 166 -11.72 0.56 -15.92
N ALA A 167 -10.93 1.09 -14.99
CA ALA A 167 -10.92 2.49 -14.56
C ALA A 167 -10.38 3.48 -15.62
N ARG A 168 -10.37 3.10 -16.89
CA ARG A 168 -10.53 4.05 -17.98
C ARG A 168 -12.04 4.21 -18.17
N GLY A 169 -12.59 5.32 -17.69
CA GLY A 169 -13.99 5.69 -17.87
C GLY A 169 -14.47 5.40 -19.30
N PRO A 170 -15.80 5.25 -19.52
CA PRO A 170 -16.36 4.67 -20.73
C PRO A 170 -15.60 5.14 -21.96
N ALA A 171 -15.21 4.19 -22.82
CA ALA A 171 -14.60 4.50 -24.11
C ALA A 171 -15.35 5.70 -24.69
N PRO A 172 -14.66 6.76 -25.17
CA PRO A 172 -15.32 7.97 -25.62
C PRO A 172 -16.46 7.56 -26.52
N GLU A 173 -17.70 7.90 -26.12
CA GLU A 173 -18.86 7.57 -26.93
C GLU A 173 -18.55 8.07 -28.34
N PRO A 174 -18.79 7.26 -29.39
CA PRO A 174 -18.65 7.74 -30.75
C PRO A 174 -19.39 9.05 -30.85
N ILE A 175 -18.67 10.12 -31.19
CA ILE A 175 -19.27 11.44 -31.38
C ILE A 175 -20.33 11.23 -32.47
N GLU A 176 -21.61 11.21 -32.10
CA GLU A 176 -22.66 11.19 -33.10
C GLU A 176 -22.46 12.44 -33.96
N PRO A 177 -22.34 12.30 -35.29
CA PRO A 177 -22.09 13.44 -36.15
C PRO A 177 -23.24 14.44 -35.96
N VAL A 178 -22.88 15.63 -35.49
CA VAL A 178 -23.78 16.76 -35.31
C VAL A 178 -24.52 17.02 -36.63
N GLY A 179 -25.79 16.61 -36.67
CA GLY A 179 -26.84 17.13 -37.54
C GLY A 179 -26.53 17.25 -39.03
N ALA A 180 -26.64 16.16 -39.78
CA ALA A 180 -27.06 16.26 -41.18
C ALA A 180 -28.59 16.40 -41.21
N GLY A 181 -29.12 17.62 -41.07
CA GLY A 181 -30.58 17.77 -40.96
C GLY A 181 -31.13 19.18 -40.99
N ILE A 182 -30.76 20.00 -41.97
CA ILE A 182 -31.58 21.15 -42.39
C ILE A 182 -31.63 21.28 -43.93
N GLY A 183 -32.74 20.83 -44.52
CA GLY A 183 -33.42 21.52 -45.61
C GLY A 183 -33.04 21.22 -47.07
N SER A 184 -33.73 20.24 -47.69
CA SER A 184 -34.34 20.32 -49.03
C SER A 184 -35.15 19.03 -49.25
N GLY A 185 -36.48 19.02 -49.23
CA GLY A 185 -37.30 19.45 -50.35
C GLY A 185 -37.28 18.40 -51.48
N GLY A 186 -38.28 17.52 -51.57
CA GLY A 186 -38.41 16.63 -52.73
C GLY A 186 -39.36 15.44 -52.54
N THR A 187 -40.49 15.52 -53.22
CA THR A 187 -41.60 14.56 -53.37
C THR A 187 -41.25 13.25 -54.10
N GLY A 188 -41.98 12.17 -53.79
CA GLY A 188 -42.17 10.97 -54.63
C GLY A 188 -41.79 9.69 -53.88
N GLY A 189 -42.67 8.73 -53.57
CA GLY A 189 -43.75 8.18 -54.40
C GLY A 189 -43.22 6.97 -55.17
N GLY A 190 -43.25 5.78 -54.56
CA GLY A 190 -42.78 4.55 -55.21
C GLY A 190 -42.86 3.31 -54.32
N ASP A 191 -43.88 2.49 -54.56
CA ASP A 191 -44.06 1.09 -54.15
C ASP A 191 -42.87 0.21 -54.56
N THR A 192 -42.38 -0.63 -53.64
CA THR A 192 -41.94 -2.00 -53.97
C THR A 192 -42.09 -2.90 -52.75
N THR A 193 -43.15 -3.71 -52.80
CA THR A 193 -43.21 -5.06 -52.22
C THR A 193 -42.00 -5.90 -52.66
N ALA A 194 -41.35 -6.60 -51.72
CA ALA A 194 -40.53 -7.78 -52.03
C ALA A 194 -40.63 -8.80 -50.89
N SER A 195 -41.22 -9.93 -51.26
CA SER A 195 -41.59 -11.09 -50.46
C SER A 195 -40.38 -11.88 -49.96
N THR A 196 -40.53 -12.45 -48.78
CA THR A 196 -39.78 -13.59 -48.25
C THR A 196 -39.76 -14.75 -49.25
N ASN A 197 -38.59 -15.36 -49.45
CA ASN A 197 -38.42 -16.78 -49.72
C ASN A 197 -37.09 -17.26 -49.12
#